data_AF-A0A0C3NNH9-F1
#
_entry.id   AF-A0A0C3NNH9-F1
#
_cell.length_a   1.000
_cell.length_b   1.000
_cell.length_c   1.000
_cell.angle_alpha   90.00
_cell.angle_beta   90.00
_cell.angle_gamma   90.00
#
_symmetry.space_group_name_H-M   'P 1'
#
loop_
_entity.id
_entity.type
_entity.pdbx_description
1 polymer ?
#
loop_
_entity_poly.entity_id
_entity_poly.type
_entity_poly.pdbx_seq_one_letter_code
_entity_poly.pdbx_strand_id
1 'polypeptide(L)'
;RYVIVDDYHFICAGKNKADLNGYFTTEEDYRTLDLFPISEALRYRLPFSPAPEAITYIESLIDQSTNGHQPAAIYFDDIEKFGIWPETYQWVYERGWLEQFIQGVLASPYIRLQRYRDYHASEKTRGIIYLPTTSYIEMNEWTLP
;
A
#
# COMPACT_ATOMS: atom_id res chain seq x y z
N ARG A 1 12.65 -6.29 -11.49
CA ARG A 1 11.40 -6.21 -12.28
C ARG A 1 10.48 -5.15 -11.70
N TYR A 2 10.27 -5.12 -10.38
CA TYR A 2 9.57 -4.04 -9.71
C TYR A 2 10.26 -3.64 -8.41
N VAL A 3 9.95 -2.45 -7.89
CA VAL A 3 10.28 -1.95 -6.55
C VAL A 3 9.03 -1.35 -5.90
N ILE A 4 9.07 -1.23 -4.57
CA ILE A 4 7.99 -0.69 -3.76
C ILE A 4 8.50 0.64 -3.18
N VAL A 5 7.74 1.72 -3.38
CA VAL A 5 8.07 3.08 -2.89
C VAL A 5 6.79 3.78 -2.44
N ASP A 6 6.86 4.80 -1.61
CA ASP A 6 5.65 5.46 -1.08
C ASP A 6 4.81 6.16 -2.14
N ASP A 7 3.49 6.15 -1.94
CA ASP A 7 2.51 6.95 -2.69
C ASP A 7 2.92 8.43 -2.80
N TYR A 8 3.60 8.97 -1.78
CA TYR A 8 4.16 10.31 -1.77
C TYR A 8 5.06 10.61 -2.99
N HIS A 9 5.85 9.65 -3.45
CA HIS A 9 6.67 9.83 -4.65
C HIS A 9 5.82 10.15 -5.88
N PHE A 10 4.68 9.48 -6.02
CA PHE A 10 3.76 9.65 -7.13
C PHE A 10 2.98 10.95 -7.03
N ILE A 11 2.62 11.35 -5.80
CA ILE A 11 1.95 12.63 -5.52
C ILE A 11 2.88 13.79 -5.87
N CYS A 12 4.17 13.73 -5.52
CA CYS A 12 5.17 14.72 -5.94
C CYS A 12 5.36 14.76 -7.46
N ALA A 13 5.13 13.65 -8.15
CA ALA A 13 5.10 13.57 -9.62
C ALA A 13 3.76 14.02 -10.24
N GLY A 14 2.81 14.51 -9.43
CA GLY A 14 1.54 15.09 -9.87
C GLY A 14 0.37 14.11 -10.01
N LYS A 15 0.47 12.88 -9.48
CA LYS A 15 -0.66 11.93 -9.45
C LYS A 15 -1.63 12.22 -8.31
N ASN A 16 -2.91 11.89 -8.52
CA ASN A 16 -3.90 11.90 -7.45
C ASN A 16 -3.85 10.59 -6.67
N LYS A 17 -4.11 10.63 -5.36
CA LYS A 17 -4.17 9.42 -4.51
C LYS A 17 -5.14 8.35 -5.04
N ALA A 18 -6.25 8.76 -5.65
CA ALA A 18 -7.25 7.84 -6.22
C ALA A 18 -6.73 7.03 -7.43
N ASP A 19 -5.66 7.48 -8.08
CA ASP A 19 -5.04 6.79 -9.22
C ASP A 19 -3.97 5.78 -8.78
N LEU A 20 -3.62 5.73 -7.49
CA LEU A 20 -2.51 4.94 -6.95
C LEU A 20 -2.96 3.53 -6.49
N ASN A 21 -3.81 2.91 -7.29
CA ASN A 21 -4.46 1.62 -7.01
C ASN A 21 -3.88 0.47 -7.86
N GLY A 22 -2.59 0.54 -8.18
CA GLY A 22 -1.87 -0.44 -8.99
C GLY A 22 -0.42 -0.03 -9.14
N TYR A 23 0.30 -0.66 -10.07
CA TYR A 23 1.69 -0.32 -10.34
C TYR A 23 1.83 0.56 -11.58
N PHE A 24 2.89 1.35 -11.63
CA PHE A 24 3.29 2.15 -12.79
C PHE A 24 4.62 1.66 -13.32
N THR A 25 4.99 2.09 -14.52
CA THR A 25 6.27 1.76 -15.13
C THR A 25 7.12 3.02 -15.21
N THR A 26 8.37 2.95 -14.77
CA THR A 26 9.41 3.95 -15.10
C THR A 26 10.42 3.35 -16.05
N GLU A 27 11.16 4.18 -16.74
CA GLU A 27 12.26 3.77 -17.60
C GLU A 27 13.41 4.77 -17.56
N GLU A 28 14.62 4.26 -17.76
CA GLU A 28 15.85 5.04 -17.90
C GLU A 28 16.85 4.23 -18.74
N ASP A 29 17.51 4.84 -19.72
CA ASP A 29 18.50 4.19 -20.60
C ASP A 29 18.03 2.84 -21.18
N TYR A 30 16.80 2.81 -21.72
CA TYR A 30 16.15 1.62 -22.28
C TYR A 30 15.90 0.47 -21.27
N ARG A 31 16.05 0.74 -19.97
CA ARG A 31 15.74 -0.21 -18.90
C ARG A 31 14.43 0.20 -18.24
N THR A 32 13.52 -0.76 -18.09
CA THR A 32 12.22 -0.55 -17.46
C THR A 32 12.20 -1.11 -16.04
N LEU A 33 11.51 -0.41 -15.14
CA LEU A 33 11.24 -0.86 -13.78
C LEU A 33 9.80 -0.53 -13.40
N ASP A 34 9.09 -1.49 -12.81
CA ASP A 34 7.74 -1.25 -12.31
C ASP A 34 7.75 -0.79 -10.85
N LEU A 35 6.81 0.08 -10.49
CA LEU A 35 6.79 0.81 -9.24
C LEU A 35 5.43 0.62 -8.56
N PHE A 36 5.45 0.10 -7.35
CA PHE A 36 4.26 -0.06 -6.51
C PHE A 36 4.19 1.05 -5.46
N PRO A 37 3.14 1.91 -5.45
CA PRO A 37 2.92 2.91 -4.41
C PRO A 37 2.47 2.27 -3.08
N ILE A 38 3.25 2.40 -2.01
CA ILE A 38 2.80 2.08 -0.65
C ILE A 38 1.71 3.08 -0.27
N SER A 39 0.56 2.59 0.18
CA SER A 39 -0.50 3.45 0.69
C SER A 39 -0.16 3.94 2.09
N GLU A 40 0.11 5.24 2.22
CA GLU A 40 0.23 5.93 3.51
C GLU A 40 -1.03 5.70 4.36
N ALA A 41 -2.20 5.75 3.73
CA ALA A 41 -3.47 5.54 4.41
C ALA A 41 -3.58 4.13 5.05
N LEU A 42 -2.94 3.12 4.48
CA LEU A 42 -2.81 1.80 5.11
C LEU A 42 -1.71 1.78 6.18
N ARG A 43 -0.57 2.45 5.96
CA ARG A 43 0.52 2.60 6.97
C ARG A 43 0.04 3.16 8.30
N TYR A 44 -0.88 4.11 8.28
CA TYR A 44 -1.48 4.69 9.50
C TYR A 44 -2.62 3.86 10.10
N ARG A 45 -3.23 2.94 9.33
CA ARG A 45 -4.33 2.09 9.81
C ARG A 45 -3.84 0.75 10.36
N LEU A 46 -2.83 0.15 9.76
CA LEU A 46 -2.36 -1.18 10.10
C LEU A 46 -1.13 -1.10 11.01
N PRO A 47 -1.19 -1.55 12.28
CA PRO A 47 -2.33 -2.16 13.00
C PRO A 47 -3.14 -1.20 13.89
N PHE A 48 -2.97 0.11 13.79
CA PHE A 48 -3.44 1.06 14.82
C PHE A 48 -4.95 1.35 14.84
N SER A 49 -5.67 1.21 13.74
CA SER A 49 -7.15 1.31 13.73
C SER A 49 -7.79 -0.02 14.12
N PRO A 50 -9.02 -0.06 14.68
CA PRO A 50 -9.75 -1.32 14.88
C PRO A 50 -9.77 -2.18 13.61
N ALA A 51 -9.55 -3.50 13.75
CA ALA A 51 -9.43 -4.41 12.61
C ALA A 51 -10.64 -4.33 11.63
N PRO A 52 -11.90 -4.28 12.10
CA PRO A 52 -13.06 -4.13 11.20
C PRO A 52 -13.05 -2.84 10.38
N GLU A 53 -12.55 -1.74 10.94
CA GLU A 53 -12.44 -0.45 10.24
C GLU A 53 -11.36 -0.51 9.15
N ALA A 54 -10.22 -1.16 9.43
CA ALA A 54 -9.18 -1.39 8.43
C ALA A 54 -9.69 -2.22 7.25
N ILE A 55 -10.47 -3.28 7.53
CA ILE A 55 -11.10 -4.11 6.50
C ILE A 55 -12.09 -3.29 5.68
N THR A 56 -13.00 -2.57 6.33
CA THR A 56 -13.98 -1.70 5.67
C THR A 56 -13.30 -0.68 4.75
N TYR A 57 -12.17 -0.12 5.19
CA TYR A 57 -11.38 0.78 4.36
C TYR A 57 -10.81 0.07 3.12
N ILE A 58 -10.21 -1.13 3.26
CA ILE A 58 -9.70 -1.89 2.12
C ILE A 58 -10.83 -2.23 1.13
N GLU A 59 -11.99 -2.65 1.63
CA GLU A 59 -13.16 -2.94 0.81
C GLU A 59 -13.62 -1.72 0.01
N SER A 60 -13.61 -0.53 0.62
CA SER A 60 -13.99 0.73 -0.06
C SER A 60 -13.10 1.09 -1.25
N LEU A 61 -11.89 0.53 -1.35
CA LEU A 61 -10.99 0.76 -2.48
C LEU A 61 -11.48 0.08 -3.77
N ILE A 62 -12.45 -0.83 -3.69
CA ILE A 62 -13.07 -1.46 -4.87
C ILE A 62 -13.73 -0.43 -5.78
N ASP A 63 -14.24 0.67 -5.23
CA ASP A 63 -14.90 1.75 -5.97
C ASP A 63 -13.95 2.48 -6.94
N GLN A 64 -12.63 2.28 -6.79
CA GLN A 64 -11.62 2.82 -7.69
C GLN A 64 -11.38 1.92 -8.92
N SER A 65 -12.14 0.84 -9.05
CA SER A 65 -12.09 -0.05 -10.22
C SER A 65 -12.45 0.72 -11.50
N THR A 66 -11.54 0.70 -12.48
CA THR A 66 -11.78 1.25 -13.81
C THR A 66 -11.90 0.10 -14.82
N ASN A 67 -12.59 0.35 -15.95
CA ASN A 67 -12.81 -0.67 -16.98
C ASN A 67 -11.48 -1.31 -17.42
N GLY A 68 -11.28 -2.58 -17.05
CA GLY A 68 -10.12 -3.38 -17.45
C GLY A 68 -8.98 -3.47 -16.44
N HIS A 69 -9.12 -2.93 -15.23
CA HIS A 69 -8.10 -3.04 -14.18
C HIS A 69 -8.69 -3.35 -12.80
N GLN A 70 -8.09 -4.31 -12.10
CA GLN A 70 -8.43 -4.58 -10.71
C GLN A 70 -7.65 -3.63 -9.78
N PRO A 71 -8.30 -2.88 -8.87
CA PRO A 71 -7.60 -2.03 -7.92
C PRO A 71 -6.83 -2.88 -6.88
N ALA A 72 -5.64 -2.44 -6.51
CA ALA A 72 -4.82 -3.04 -5.46
C ALA A 72 -4.63 -2.10 -4.28
N ALA A 73 -4.93 -2.61 -3.08
CA ALA A 73 -4.54 -2.01 -1.80
C ALA A 73 -3.09 -2.44 -1.49
N ILE A 74 -2.12 -1.53 -1.63
CA ILE A 74 -0.70 -1.86 -1.51
C ILE A 74 -0.19 -1.43 -0.12
N TYR A 75 0.21 -2.41 0.68
CA TYR A 75 0.75 -2.20 2.02
C TYR A 75 2.15 -2.78 2.15
N PHE A 76 3.08 -1.98 2.67
CA PHE A 76 4.43 -2.38 3.05
C PHE A 76 4.91 -1.41 4.13
N ASP A 77 5.41 -1.94 5.26
CA ASP A 77 5.77 -1.14 6.43
C ASP A 77 6.65 -1.95 7.39
N ASP A 78 7.14 -1.30 8.43
CA ASP A 78 7.93 -1.92 9.50
C ASP A 78 7.11 -3.01 10.20
N ILE A 79 7.65 -4.24 10.24
CA ILE A 79 6.99 -5.37 10.89
C ILE A 79 6.95 -5.20 12.42
N GLU A 80 7.86 -4.38 12.95
CA GLU A 80 7.96 -4.00 14.36
C GLU A 80 6.68 -3.34 14.89
N LYS A 81 5.88 -2.71 14.00
CA LYS A 81 4.54 -2.18 14.33
C LYS A 81 3.59 -3.25 14.86
N PHE A 82 3.82 -4.52 14.51
CA PHE A 82 2.98 -5.65 14.90
C PHE A 82 3.52 -6.38 16.13
N GLY A 83 3.97 -5.66 17.15
CA GLY A 83 4.26 -6.25 18.46
C GLY A 83 5.53 -5.77 19.17
N ILE A 84 6.43 -5.07 18.49
CA ILE A 84 7.71 -4.65 19.09
C ILE A 84 7.63 -3.21 19.61
N TRP A 85 6.91 -2.33 18.89
CA TRP A 85 6.71 -0.96 19.33
C TRP A 85 5.91 -0.91 20.65
N PRO A 86 6.07 0.16 21.47
CA PRO A 86 5.36 0.29 22.73
C PRO A 86 3.87 0.03 22.58
N GLU A 87 3.30 -0.74 23.51
CA GLU A 87 1.87 -1.11 23.58
C GLU A 87 1.34 -1.98 22.42
N THR A 88 2.09 -2.14 21.33
CA THR A 88 1.61 -2.89 20.16
C THR A 88 1.49 -4.38 20.41
N TYR A 89 2.30 -4.98 21.29
CA TYR A 89 2.14 -6.40 21.64
C TYR A 89 0.76 -6.68 22.26
N GLN A 90 0.38 -5.87 23.24
CA GLN A 90 -0.91 -5.99 23.91
C GLN A 90 -2.06 -5.75 22.92
N TRP A 91 -1.94 -4.74 22.05
CA TRP A 91 -2.97 -4.46 21.06
C TRP A 91 -3.11 -5.56 20.00
N VAL A 92 -1.98 -5.96 19.40
CA VAL A 92 -1.92 -6.85 18.23
C VAL A 92 -2.24 -8.29 18.62
N TYR A 93 -1.71 -8.75 19.76
CA TYR A 93 -1.84 -10.15 20.19
C TYR A 93 -2.80 -10.32 21.38
N GLU A 94 -2.61 -9.63 22.49
CA GLU A 94 -3.43 -9.87 23.70
C GLU A 94 -4.89 -9.44 23.52
N ARG A 95 -5.14 -8.36 22.77
CA ARG A 95 -6.48 -7.90 22.39
C ARG A 95 -6.97 -8.48 21.06
N GLY A 96 -6.18 -9.37 20.44
CA GLY A 96 -6.58 -10.16 19.28
C GLY A 96 -6.75 -9.40 17.97
N TRP A 97 -6.15 -8.21 17.81
CA TRP A 97 -6.29 -7.42 16.58
C TRP A 97 -5.82 -8.20 15.33
N LEU A 98 -4.68 -8.90 15.42
CA LEU A 98 -4.12 -9.63 14.28
C LEU A 98 -5.04 -10.77 13.82
N GLU A 99 -5.59 -11.51 14.78
CA GLU A 99 -6.53 -12.58 14.51
C GLU A 99 -7.79 -12.03 13.84
N GLN A 100 -8.38 -10.97 14.39
CA GLN A 100 -9.56 -10.32 13.84
C GLN A 100 -9.32 -9.79 12.42
N PHE A 101 -8.16 -9.17 12.18
CA PHE A 101 -7.80 -8.65 10.87
C PHE A 101 -7.64 -9.77 9.83
N ILE A 102 -6.88 -10.83 10.16
CA ILE A 102 -6.68 -11.96 9.24
C ILE A 102 -8.02 -12.66 8.95
N GLN A 103 -8.83 -12.93 9.97
CA GLN A 103 -10.13 -13.57 9.79
C GLN A 103 -11.05 -12.72 8.92
N GLY A 104 -11.12 -11.41 9.16
CA GLY A 104 -11.97 -10.54 8.37
C GLY A 104 -11.50 -10.35 6.93
N VAL A 105 -10.18 -10.29 6.69
CA VAL A 105 -9.63 -10.31 5.32
C VAL A 105 -9.97 -11.61 4.60
N LEU A 106 -9.85 -12.76 5.25
CA LEU A 106 -10.17 -14.07 4.67
C LEU A 106 -11.68 -14.29 4.47
N ALA A 107 -12.53 -13.64 5.27
CA ALA A 107 -13.97 -13.73 5.18
C ALA A 107 -14.59 -12.75 4.16
N SER A 108 -13.87 -11.68 3.80
CA SER A 108 -14.39 -10.68 2.86
C SER A 108 -14.47 -11.26 1.43
N PRO A 109 -15.64 -11.21 0.77
CA PRO A 109 -15.76 -11.62 -0.63
C PRO A 109 -15.17 -10.60 -1.61
N TYR A 110 -14.85 -9.39 -1.13
CA TYR A 110 -14.32 -8.29 -1.94
C TYR A 110 -12.80 -8.22 -1.92
N ILE A 111 -12.16 -8.86 -0.94
CA ILE A 111 -10.71 -8.84 -0.78
C ILE A 111 -10.09 -10.11 -1.36
N ARG A 112 -9.17 -9.92 -2.32
CA ARG A 112 -8.33 -11.01 -2.83
C ARG A 112 -6.88 -10.78 -2.43
N LEU A 113 -6.38 -11.62 -1.54
CA LEU A 113 -4.95 -11.64 -1.18
C LEU A 113 -4.09 -12.07 -2.38
N GLN A 114 -3.07 -11.28 -2.71
CA GLN A 114 -2.11 -11.59 -3.76
C GLN A 114 -0.69 -11.19 -3.35
N ARG A 115 0.30 -11.91 -3.87
CA ARG A 115 1.70 -11.47 -3.82
C ARG A 115 1.92 -10.45 -4.92
N TYR A 116 2.87 -9.53 -4.73
CA TYR A 116 3.28 -8.56 -5.76
C TYR A 116 3.54 -9.21 -7.13
N ARG A 117 4.28 -10.33 -7.16
CA ARG A 117 4.58 -11.05 -8.42
C ARG A 117 3.34 -11.59 -9.13
N ASP A 118 2.33 -11.99 -8.37
CA ASP A 118 1.14 -12.64 -8.91
C ASP A 118 0.22 -11.56 -9.50
N TYR A 119 0.06 -10.43 -8.79
CA TYR A 119 -0.65 -9.24 -9.29
C TYR A 119 0.05 -8.61 -10.51
N HIS A 120 1.38 -8.45 -10.43
CA HIS A 120 2.22 -7.92 -11.51
C HIS A 120 2.11 -8.75 -12.79
N ALA A 121 1.96 -10.08 -12.68
CA ALA A 121 1.80 -10.96 -13.82
C ALA A 121 0.38 -10.94 -14.43
N SER A 122 -0.65 -10.59 -13.64
CA SER A 122 -2.05 -10.61 -14.09
C SER A 122 -2.59 -9.27 -14.55
N GLU A 123 -2.02 -8.16 -14.08
CA GLU A 123 -2.49 -6.81 -14.37
C GLU A 123 -1.58 -6.08 -15.35
N LYS A 124 -2.09 -4.96 -15.88
CA LYS A 124 -1.31 -4.03 -16.69
C LYS A 124 -0.92 -2.82 -15.85
N THR A 125 0.21 -2.22 -16.21
CA THR A 125 0.66 -0.95 -15.62
C THR A 125 -0.40 0.14 -15.78
N ARG A 126 -0.48 1.04 -14.79
CA ARG A 126 -1.30 2.26 -14.80
C ARG A 126 -0.70 3.37 -15.67
N GLY A 127 0.40 3.06 -16.37
CA GLY A 127 1.06 3.94 -17.34
C GLY A 127 2.50 4.26 -16.94
N ILE A 128 3.11 5.16 -17.71
CA ILE A 128 4.48 5.62 -17.46
C ILE A 128 4.49 6.73 -16.41
N ILE A 129 5.47 6.71 -15.51
CA ILE A 129 5.72 7.77 -14.53
C ILE A 129 7.22 7.95 -14.31
N TYR A 130 7.63 9.21 -14.07
CA TYR A 130 8.99 9.56 -13.66
C TYR A 130 8.92 10.21 -12.27
N LEU A 131 9.62 9.63 -11.30
CA LEU A 131 9.58 10.08 -9.91
C LEU A 131 10.70 11.10 -9.65
N PRO A 132 10.44 12.18 -8.89
CA PRO A 132 11.49 13.05 -8.41
C PRO A 132 12.30 12.38 -7.29
N THR A 133 13.45 12.95 -6.94
CA THR A 133 14.19 12.57 -5.73
C THR A 133 13.37 12.94 -4.49
N THR A 134 12.81 11.95 -3.81
CA THR A 134 12.05 12.10 -2.57
C THR A 134 12.08 10.80 -1.77
N SER A 135 11.34 10.75 -0.66
CA SER A 135 11.21 9.59 0.23
C SER A 135 9.77 9.56 0.77
N TYR A 136 9.46 8.68 1.71
CA TYR A 136 8.22 8.76 2.49
C TYR A 136 8.08 10.14 3.17
N ILE A 137 6.83 10.60 3.34
CA ILE A 137 6.51 11.98 3.72
C ILE A 137 7.20 12.44 5.01
N GLU A 138 7.38 11.54 5.98
CA GLU A 138 7.99 11.85 7.28
C GLU A 138 9.46 12.28 7.13
N MET A 139 10.16 11.79 6.10
CA MET A 139 11.54 12.16 5.82
C MET A 139 11.70 13.62 5.40
N ASN A 140 10.64 14.25 4.87
CA ASN A 140 10.69 15.67 4.52
C ASN A 140 10.82 16.58 5.73
N GLU A 141 10.44 16.11 6.92
CA GLU A 141 10.64 16.85 8.16
C GLU A 141 12.05 16.62 8.70
N TRP A 142 12.50 15.36 8.77
CA TRP A 142 13.76 15.00 9.42
C TRP A 142 15.01 15.41 8.66
N THR A 143 14.90 15.69 7.36
CA THR A 143 16.04 16.07 6.51
C THR A 143 16.22 17.58 6.39
N LEU A 144 15.35 18.38 6.99
CA LEU A 144 15.49 19.83 7.01
C LEU A 144 16.49 20.29 8.09
N PRO A 145 17.24 21.38 7.85
CA PRO A 145 18.16 21.97 8.83
C PRO A 145 17.50 22.53 10.10
#